data_AF-A0A527W1C3-F1
#
_entry.id   AF-A0A527W1C3-F1
#
_cell.length_a   1.000
_cell.length_b   1.000
_cell.length_c   1.000
_cell.angle_alpha   90.00
_cell.angle_beta   90.00
_cell.angle_gamma   90.00
#
_symmetry.space_group_name_H-M   'P 1'
#
loop_
_entity.id
_entity.type
_entity.pdbx_description
1 polymer ?
#
loop_
_entity_poly.entity_id
_entity_poly.type
_entity_poly.pdbx_seq_one_letter_code
_entity_poly.pdbx_strand_id
1 'polypeptide(L)'
;MTEQLSTVTLLRLMAWLSPAFPVGGFSYSHGLERAAHDGLIANRDDLAGWLETLVEIGSGWNDAVLFAEAWRRARDDGDLNEVAALAEALAGSRERHMETMLQGAAFLKAA
;
A
#
# COMPACT_ATOMS: atom_id res chain seq x y z
N MET A 1 -14.54 11.27 -18.15
CA MET A 1 -14.92 10.36 -19.25
C MET A 1 -14.17 9.06 -19.00
N THR A 2 -14.81 8.07 -18.39
CA THR A 2 -14.16 6.78 -18.09
C THR A 2 -14.03 6.03 -19.42
N GLU A 3 -12.82 5.93 -19.95
CA GLU A 3 -12.55 5.02 -21.08
C GLU A 3 -13.02 3.62 -20.69
N GLN A 4 -13.70 2.95 -21.61
CA GLN A 4 -14.18 1.60 -21.40
C GLN A 4 -12.96 0.67 -21.36
N LEU A 5 -12.62 0.19 -20.16
CA LEU A 5 -11.50 -0.74 -19.95
C LEU A 5 -11.68 -1.97 -20.84
N SER A 6 -10.62 -2.34 -21.55
CA SER A 6 -10.61 -3.64 -22.24
C SER A 6 -10.77 -4.76 -21.22
N THR A 7 -11.41 -5.86 -21.60
CA THR A 7 -11.56 -7.04 -20.74
C THR A 7 -10.21 -7.52 -20.19
N VAL A 8 -9.15 -7.45 -20.99
CA VAL A 8 -7.79 -7.82 -20.57
C VAL A 8 -7.27 -6.88 -19.48
N THR A 9 -7.48 -5.57 -19.62
CA THR A 9 -7.07 -4.59 -18.59
C THR A 9 -7.83 -4.81 -17.28
N LEU A 10 -9.13 -5.09 -17.35
CA LEU A 10 -9.93 -5.39 -16.16
C LEU A 10 -9.48 -6.69 -15.48
N LEU A 11 -9.23 -7.75 -16.25
CA LEU A 11 -8.71 -9.01 -15.71
C LEU A 11 -7.35 -8.82 -15.02
N ARG A 12 -6.46 -8.01 -15.61
CA ARG A 12 -5.16 -7.68 -15.00
C ARG A 12 -5.34 -6.92 -13.69
N LEU A 13 -6.22 -5.93 -13.65
CA LEU A 13 -6.51 -5.18 -12.43
C LEU A 13 -7.07 -6.07 -11.33
N MET A 14 -7.99 -6.99 -11.66
CA MET A 14 -8.52 -7.96 -10.69
C MET A 14 -7.43 -8.92 -10.19
N ALA A 15 -6.48 -9.32 -11.05
CA ALA A 15 -5.36 -10.16 -10.63
C ALA A 15 -4.45 -9.41 -9.64
N TRP A 16 -4.11 -8.14 -9.91
CA TRP A 16 -3.27 -7.32 -9.02
C TRP A 16 -3.94 -7.01 -7.68
N LEU A 17 -5.26 -6.81 -7.65
CA LEU A 17 -6.02 -6.51 -6.43
C LEU A 17 -6.46 -7.76 -5.66
N SER A 18 -6.16 -8.95 -6.15
CA SER A 18 -6.48 -10.20 -5.46
C SER A 18 -5.62 -10.34 -4.20
N PRO A 19 -6.18 -10.74 -3.05
CA PRO A 19 -5.39 -11.13 -1.87
C PRO A 19 -4.39 -12.26 -2.15
N ALA A 20 -4.61 -13.04 -3.20
CA ALA A 20 -3.71 -14.11 -3.61
C ALA A 20 -2.54 -13.62 -4.50
N PHE A 21 -2.49 -12.34 -4.88
CA PHE A 21 -1.39 -11.80 -5.68
C PHE A 21 -0.07 -11.92 -4.89
N PRO A 22 1.01 -12.46 -5.47
CA PRO A 22 2.14 -12.99 -4.71
C PRO A 22 3.14 -11.91 -4.28
N VAL A 23 2.66 -10.90 -3.56
CA VAL A 23 3.50 -9.81 -2.99
C VAL A 23 3.92 -10.08 -1.55
N GLY A 24 3.41 -11.15 -0.92
CA GLY A 24 3.63 -11.40 0.51
C GLY A 24 2.74 -10.56 1.43
N GLY A 25 1.53 -10.21 0.97
CA GLY A 25 0.58 -9.36 1.70
C GLY A 25 0.11 -9.91 3.06
N PHE A 26 0.32 -11.20 3.33
CA PHE A 26 0.00 -11.83 4.61
C PHE A 26 1.16 -11.84 5.62
N SER A 27 2.35 -11.40 5.22
CA SER A 27 3.57 -11.46 6.07
C SER A 27 3.74 -10.26 6.99
N TYR A 28 2.95 -9.20 6.79
CA TYR A 28 3.07 -7.95 7.53
C TYR A 28 1.70 -7.51 8.03
N SER A 29 1.62 -7.19 9.32
CA SER A 29 0.38 -6.76 9.99
C SER A 29 0.22 -5.25 10.05
N HIS A 30 1.23 -4.51 9.56
CA HIS A 30 1.22 -3.07 9.55
C HIS A 30 1.06 -2.45 10.96
N GLY A 31 1.69 -3.07 11.96
CA GLY A 31 1.64 -2.67 13.37
C GLY A 31 0.41 -3.17 14.14
N LEU A 32 -0.56 -3.79 13.46
CA LEU A 32 -1.82 -4.23 14.07
C LEU A 32 -1.61 -5.28 15.16
N GLU A 33 -0.73 -6.25 14.93
CA GLU A 33 -0.44 -7.31 15.91
C GLU A 33 0.14 -6.73 17.21
N ARG A 34 1.01 -5.73 17.09
CA ARG A 34 1.59 -5.06 18.25
C ARG A 34 0.55 -4.23 19.01
N ALA A 35 -0.29 -3.48 18.29
CA ALA A 35 -1.35 -2.68 18.91
C ALA A 35 -2.37 -3.55 19.66
N ALA A 36 -2.73 -4.71 19.12
CA ALA A 36 -3.57 -5.69 19.81
C ALA A 36 -2.87 -6.27 21.05
N HIS A 37 -1.59 -6.65 20.93
CA HIS A 37 -0.81 -7.18 22.05
C HIS A 37 -0.70 -6.18 23.22
N ASP A 38 -0.49 -4.90 22.91
CA ASP A 38 -0.37 -3.83 23.91
C ASP A 38 -1.73 -3.37 24.47
N GLY A 39 -2.84 -3.97 24.01
CA GLY A 39 -4.20 -3.65 24.47
C GLY A 39 -4.77 -2.35 23.92
N LEU A 40 -4.13 -1.73 22.91
CA LEU A 40 -4.65 -0.55 22.21
C LEU A 40 -5.86 -0.89 21.33
N ILE A 41 -5.93 -2.14 20.87
CA ILE A 41 -7.05 -2.68 20.10
C ILE A 41 -7.59 -3.90 20.84
N ALA A 42 -8.59 -3.68 21.69
CA ALA A 42 -9.20 -4.75 22.50
C ALA A 42 -10.55 -5.22 21.95
N ASN A 43 -11.17 -4.42 21.08
CA ASN A 43 -12.50 -4.71 20.54
C ASN A 43 -12.68 -4.18 19.11
N ARG A 44 -13.87 -4.43 18.56
CA ARG A 44 -14.26 -4.01 17.20
C ARG A 44 -14.16 -2.51 16.98
N ASP A 45 -14.58 -1.71 17.94
CA ASP A 45 -14.67 -0.25 17.77
C ASP A 45 -13.27 0.36 17.83
N ASP A 46 -12.38 -0.17 18.67
CA ASP A 46 -10.95 0.21 18.66
C ASP A 46 -10.30 -0.11 17.31
N LEU A 47 -10.58 -1.30 16.76
CA LEU A 47 -10.07 -1.71 15.44
C LEU A 47 -10.59 -0.79 14.34
N ALA A 48 -11.88 -0.43 14.39
CA ALA A 48 -12.46 0.49 13.42
C ALA A 48 -11.76 1.86 13.47
N GLY A 49 -11.56 2.42 14.67
CA GLY A 49 -10.85 3.69 14.84
C GLY A 49 -9.38 3.62 14.42
N TRP A 50 -8.72 2.49 14.64
CA TRP A 50 -7.36 2.25 14.15
C TRP A 50 -7.29 2.27 12.62
N LEU A 51 -8.19 1.55 11.94
CA LEU A 51 -8.26 1.50 10.48
C LEU A 51 -8.64 2.86 9.88
N GLU A 52 -9.58 3.58 10.49
CA GLU A 52 -9.94 4.95 10.10
C GLU A 52 -8.71 5.88 10.17
N THR A 53 -7.98 5.84 11.29
CA THR A 53 -6.73 6.60 11.44
C THR A 53 -5.72 6.26 10.35
N LEU A 54 -5.51 4.96 10.05
CA LEU A 54 -4.58 4.53 9.00
C LEU A 54 -4.96 5.07 7.62
N VAL A 55 -6.25 5.04 7.27
CA VAL A 55 -6.75 5.40 5.94
C VAL A 55 -6.90 6.91 5.76
N GLU A 56 -7.25 7.65 6.81
CA GLU A 56 -7.51 9.10 6.69
C GLU A 56 -6.28 9.97 6.89
N ILE A 57 -5.44 9.64 7.87
CA ILE A 57 -4.30 10.48 8.27
C ILE A 57 -3.00 9.69 8.51
N GLY A 58 -3.02 8.38 8.24
CA GLY A 58 -1.91 7.47 8.51
C GLY A 58 -1.17 7.02 7.26
N SER A 59 -0.53 5.87 7.38
CA SER A 59 0.25 5.24 6.30
C SER A 59 -0.60 4.83 5.10
N GLY A 60 -1.87 4.44 5.28
CA GLY A 60 -2.78 4.16 4.17
C GLY A 60 -3.07 5.41 3.33
N TRP A 61 -3.25 6.57 4.00
CA TRP A 61 -3.36 7.86 3.32
C TRP A 61 -2.08 8.22 2.56
N ASN A 62 -0.91 8.07 3.20
CA ASN A 62 0.37 8.35 2.57
C ASN A 62 0.60 7.50 1.32
N ASP A 63 0.36 6.18 1.40
CA ASP A 63 0.48 5.26 0.28
C ASP A 63 -0.43 5.68 -0.88
N ALA A 64 -1.67 6.09 -0.60
CA ALA A 64 -2.61 6.56 -1.62
C ALA A 64 -2.16 7.85 -2.31
N VAL A 65 -1.64 8.82 -1.55
CA VAL A 65 -1.12 10.09 -2.09
C VAL A 65 0.12 9.84 -2.97
N LEU A 66 1.06 9.03 -2.47
CA LEU A 66 2.28 8.69 -3.20
C LEU A 66 1.96 7.91 -4.48
N PHE A 67 1.02 6.96 -4.42
CA PHE A 67 0.57 6.22 -5.60
C PHE A 67 -0.08 7.13 -6.64
N ALA A 68 -0.96 8.06 -6.21
CA ALA A 68 -1.60 9.01 -7.11
C ALA A 68 -0.61 9.96 -7.77
N GLU A 69 0.41 10.42 -7.03
CA GLU A 69 1.48 11.25 -7.57
C GLU A 69 2.36 10.47 -8.54
N ALA A 70 2.78 9.25 -8.19
CA ALA A 70 3.56 8.38 -9.07
C ALA A 70 2.82 8.10 -10.38
N TRP A 71 1.51 7.83 -10.31
CA TRP A 71 0.67 7.64 -11.49
C TRP A 71 0.62 8.90 -12.36
N ARG A 72 0.45 10.09 -11.77
CA ARG A 72 0.42 11.35 -12.52
C ARG A 72 1.74 11.60 -13.23
N ARG A 73 2.87 11.46 -12.52
CA ARG A 73 4.21 11.63 -13.11
C ARG A 73 4.48 10.60 -14.21
N ALA A 74 4.16 9.33 -13.99
CA ALA A 74 4.36 8.28 -14.98
C ALA A 74 3.58 8.51 -16.28
N ARG A 75 2.40 9.15 -16.23
CA ARG A 75 1.63 9.50 -17.42
C ARG A 75 2.26 10.58 -18.29
N ASP A 76 3.08 11.43 -17.68
CA ASP A 76 3.75 12.56 -18.32
C ASP A 76 5.25 12.25 -18.57
N ASP A 77 5.64 10.96 -18.57
CA ASP A 77 7.03 10.48 -18.68
C ASP A 77 7.99 11.13 -17.66
N GLY A 78 7.45 11.52 -16.50
CA GLY A 78 8.18 12.19 -15.42
C GLY A 78 8.98 11.25 -14.52
N ASP A 79 9.91 11.83 -13.75
CA ASP A 79 10.76 11.08 -12.82
C ASP A 79 10.02 10.68 -11.53
N LEU A 80 10.12 9.40 -11.19
CA LEU A 80 9.56 8.79 -9.99
C LEU A 80 10.55 8.69 -8.83
N ASN A 81 11.84 8.97 -9.04
CA ASN A 81 12.89 8.78 -8.03
C ASN A 81 12.62 9.56 -6.74
N GLU A 82 12.17 10.81 -6.84
CA GLU A 82 11.82 11.62 -5.67
C GLU A 82 10.62 11.04 -4.90
N VAL A 83 9.60 10.55 -5.61
CA VAL A 83 8.41 9.94 -5.00
C VAL A 83 8.78 8.64 -4.31
N ALA A 84 9.62 7.82 -4.95
CA ALA A 84 10.14 6.58 -4.38
C ALA A 84 11.01 6.83 -3.14
N ALA A 85 11.92 7.81 -3.21
CA ALA A 85 12.76 8.19 -2.08
C ALA A 85 11.93 8.73 -0.89
N LEU A 86 10.89 9.52 -1.16
CA LEU A 86 9.96 9.97 -0.12
C LEU A 86 9.16 8.81 0.48
N ALA A 87 8.65 7.89 -0.35
CA ALA A 87 7.93 6.71 0.11
C ALA A 87 8.80 5.85 1.04
N GLU A 88 10.05 5.61 0.66
CA GLU A 88 11.02 4.89 1.49
C GLU A 88 11.34 5.63 2.79
N ALA A 89 11.53 6.95 2.73
CA ALA A 89 11.81 7.77 3.92
C ALA A 89 10.65 7.81 4.92
N LEU A 90 9.40 7.71 4.44
CA LEU A 90 8.20 7.66 5.29
C LEU A 90 7.97 6.30 5.95
N ALA A 91 8.73 5.26 5.57
CA ALA A 91 8.71 3.95 6.22
C ALA A 91 9.47 4.01 7.57
N GLY A 92 8.87 4.67 8.56
CA GLY A 92 9.53 5.09 9.82
C GLY A 92 9.97 3.98 10.77
N SER A 93 9.72 2.70 10.46
CA SER A 93 10.21 1.56 11.22
C SER A 93 10.94 0.57 10.32
N ARG A 94 11.88 -0.20 10.88
CA ARG A 94 12.60 -1.24 10.14
C ARG A 94 11.64 -2.25 9.50
N GLU A 95 10.58 -2.62 10.21
CA GLU A 95 9.59 -3.57 9.70
C GLU A 95 8.76 -2.98 8.57
N ARG A 96 8.32 -1.71 8.69
CA ARG A 96 7.61 -1.03 7.61
C ARG A 96 8.50 -0.81 6.38
N HIS A 97 9.77 -0.48 6.58
CA HIS A 97 10.74 -0.38 5.48
C HIS A 97 10.90 -1.72 4.75
N MET A 98 11.08 -2.81 5.50
CA MET A 98 11.14 -4.16 4.93
C MET A 98 9.85 -4.53 4.19
N GLU A 99 8.68 -4.26 4.77
CA GLU A 99 7.36 -4.46 4.14
C GLU A 99 7.29 -3.73 2.79
N THR A 100 7.54 -2.42 2.78
CA THR A 100 7.50 -1.58 1.58
C THR A 100 8.45 -2.08 0.49
N MET A 101 9.71 -2.37 0.83
CA MET A 101 10.72 -2.76 -0.16
C MET A 101 10.51 -4.17 -0.70
N LEU A 102 10.13 -5.14 0.16
CA LEU A 102 9.90 -6.52 -0.27
C LEU A 102 8.63 -6.66 -1.10
N GLN A 103 7.54 -5.99 -0.71
CA GLN A 103 6.30 -6.01 -1.49
C GLN A 103 6.49 -5.35 -2.86
N GLY A 104 7.20 -4.21 -2.93
CA GLY A 104 7.53 -3.56 -4.20
C GLY A 104 8.38 -4.45 -5.11
N ALA A 105 9.44 -5.06 -4.57
CA ALA A 105 10.29 -5.99 -5.32
C ALA A 105 9.54 -7.25 -5.78
N ALA A 106 8.60 -7.75 -4.99
CA ALA A 106 7.75 -8.88 -5.35
C ALA A 106 6.74 -8.51 -6.44
N PHE A 107 6.13 -7.32 -6.35
CA PHE A 107 5.21 -6.81 -7.38
C PHE A 107 5.91 -6.73 -8.74
N LEU A 108 7.12 -6.17 -8.81
CA LEU A 108 7.91 -6.08 -10.05
C LEU A 108 8.22 -7.44 -10.69
N LYS A 109 8.27 -8.52 -9.91
CA LYS A 109 8.50 -9.88 -10.42
C LYS A 109 7.21 -10.57 -10.87
N ALA A 110 6.07 -10.17 -10.32
CA ALA A 110 4.79 -10.87 -10.48
C ALA A 110 3.83 -10.20 -11.48
N ALA A 111 3.97 -8.88 -11.69
CA ALA A 111 3.10 -8.07 -12.54
C ALA A 111 3.49 -8.15 -14.03
#